data_AF-A0A378SQE2-F1
#
_entry.id   AF-A0A378SQE2-F1
#
_cell.length_a   1.000
_cell.length_b   1.000
_cell.length_c   1.000
_cell.angle_alpha   90.00
_cell.angle_beta   90.00
_cell.angle_gamma   90.00
#
_symmetry.space_group_name_H-M   'P 1'
#
loop_
_entity.id
_entity.type
_entity.pdbx_description
1 polymer ?
#
loop_
_entity_poly.entity_id
_entity_poly.type
_entity_poly.pdbx_seq_one_letter_code
_entity_poly.pdbx_strand_id
1 'polypeptide(L)'
;MSDTKLSRGFAGAVLKLLRAGDYELTVTGRTEVTPHYLRVSFEAGGLLADRALHPTQWVRLWFSDGGKLHQRGYTLVNPDPVNDTVDIEFALHDGVASNWAERAQPGDTIEATVLGSNFALPDPRPAGYVIVGDAASLPAINSLLDAIGDAPARIFLEAAHDDDRQLPVRRRADVTWVDRADAGDALVAAVGAAAFDASEHFGWVACDNRTTRAVARLLREDYRIPRKSLKAQGYWVA
;
A
#
# COMPACT_ATOMS: atom_id res chain seq x y z
N MET A 1 36.67 -24.73 -0.42
CA MET A 1 36.15 -23.36 -0.46
C MET A 1 34.99 -23.33 0.52
N SER A 2 35.22 -22.79 1.72
CA SER A 2 34.25 -22.79 2.81
C SER A 2 33.25 -21.67 2.60
N ASP A 3 32.02 -22.07 2.32
CA ASP A 3 30.86 -21.20 2.22
C ASP A 3 30.63 -20.54 3.59
N THR A 4 31.04 -19.28 3.71
CA THR A 4 30.97 -18.56 4.98
C THR A 4 29.56 -18.01 5.10
N LYS A 5 28.63 -18.84 5.57
CA LYS A 5 27.34 -18.38 6.07
C LYS A 5 27.61 -17.33 7.14
N LEU A 6 27.32 -16.07 6.81
CA LEU A 6 27.30 -14.96 7.76
C LEU A 6 26.50 -15.40 8.98
N SER A 7 27.18 -15.59 10.12
CA SER A 7 26.50 -15.92 11.37
C SER A 7 25.69 -14.70 11.78
N ARG A 8 24.37 -14.78 11.57
CA ARG A 8 23.41 -13.75 11.99
C ARG A 8 23.42 -13.77 13.53
N GLY A 9 24.15 -12.81 14.13
CA GLY A 9 24.31 -12.65 15.58
C GLY A 9 22.99 -12.31 16.31
N PHE A 10 23.03 -11.51 17.37
CA PHE A 10 21.86 -11.19 18.20
C PHE A 10 20.61 -10.74 17.38
N ALA A 11 20.83 -10.06 16.26
CA ALA A 11 19.78 -9.69 15.30
C ALA A 11 19.06 -10.91 14.66
N GLY A 12 19.77 -12.00 14.37
CA GLY A 12 19.21 -13.24 13.81
C GLY A 12 18.35 -14.01 14.81
N ALA A 13 18.68 -13.97 16.11
CA ALA A 13 17.86 -14.56 17.16
C ALA A 13 16.53 -13.79 17.34
N VAL A 14 16.57 -12.45 17.26
CA VAL A 14 15.38 -11.59 17.27
C VAL A 14 14.52 -11.84 16.03
N LEU A 15 15.12 -11.99 14.84
CA LEU A 15 14.43 -12.32 13.59
C LEU A 15 13.66 -13.65 13.70
N LYS A 16 14.29 -14.69 14.26
CA LYS A 16 13.67 -16.00 14.55
C LYS A 16 12.53 -15.91 15.57
N LEU A 17 12.69 -15.08 16.62
CA LEU A 17 11.65 -14.87 17.63
C LEU A 17 10.43 -14.11 17.06
N LEU A 18 10.66 -13.26 16.05
CA LEU A 18 9.64 -12.42 15.40
C LEU A 18 8.97 -13.07 14.17
N ARG A 19 9.37 -14.29 13.77
CA ARG A 19 8.98 -14.93 12.49
C ARG A 19 9.28 -14.04 11.26
N ALA A 20 10.35 -13.27 11.31
CA ALA A 20 10.81 -12.57 10.11
C ALA A 20 11.40 -13.60 9.12
N GLY A 21 10.92 -13.57 7.87
CA GLY A 21 11.20 -14.58 6.84
C GLY A 21 10.22 -15.76 6.80
N ASP A 22 8.90 -15.50 6.87
CA ASP A 22 7.89 -16.56 6.66
C ASP A 22 7.94 -17.08 5.22
N TYR A 23 8.29 -16.18 4.28
CA TYR A 23 8.34 -16.44 2.85
C TYR A 23 9.57 -15.74 2.25
N GLU A 24 10.09 -16.29 1.16
CA GLU A 24 11.10 -15.66 0.31
C GLU A 24 10.44 -15.38 -1.04
N LEU A 25 10.37 -14.11 -1.43
CA LEU A 25 9.84 -13.72 -2.73
C LEU A 25 11.01 -13.63 -3.71
N THR A 26 10.84 -14.20 -4.90
CA THR A 26 11.86 -14.18 -5.96
C THR A 26 11.39 -13.30 -7.11
N VAL A 27 12.17 -12.27 -7.45
CA VAL A 27 11.85 -11.36 -8.55
C VAL A 27 11.82 -12.15 -9.85
N THR A 28 10.75 -11.99 -10.62
CA THR A 28 10.59 -12.56 -11.97
C THR A 28 10.63 -11.50 -13.06
N GLY A 29 10.37 -10.25 -12.72
CA GLY A 29 10.34 -9.17 -13.69
C GLY A 29 10.14 -7.80 -13.06
N ARG A 30 10.26 -6.78 -13.90
CA ARG A 30 10.10 -5.38 -13.51
C ARG A 30 9.47 -4.59 -14.65
N THR A 31 8.52 -3.72 -14.32
CA THR A 31 7.84 -2.84 -15.25
C THR A 31 7.86 -1.42 -14.69
N GLU A 32 8.44 -0.48 -15.44
CA GLU A 32 8.26 0.95 -15.18
C GLU A 32 6.81 1.32 -15.57
N VAL A 33 6.02 1.75 -14.59
CA VAL A 33 4.63 2.20 -14.82
C VAL A 33 4.64 3.66 -15.20
N THR A 34 5.40 4.46 -14.45
CA THR A 34 5.74 5.85 -14.73
C THR A 34 7.18 6.11 -14.22
N PRO A 35 7.82 7.25 -14.57
CA PRO A 35 9.16 7.56 -14.07
C PRO A 35 9.34 7.49 -12.55
N HIS A 36 8.29 7.80 -11.77
CA HIS A 36 8.33 7.74 -10.30
C HIS A 36 7.57 6.55 -9.71
N TYR A 37 7.23 5.54 -10.53
CA TYR A 37 6.42 4.41 -10.06
C TYR A 37 6.77 3.10 -10.76
N LEU A 38 7.20 2.12 -9.96
CA LEU A 38 7.77 0.87 -10.44
C LEU A 38 6.95 -0.32 -9.94
N ARG A 39 6.66 -1.28 -10.83
CA ARG A 39 6.11 -2.58 -10.45
C ARG A 39 7.20 -3.64 -10.55
N VAL A 40 7.36 -4.43 -9.50
CA VAL A 40 8.24 -5.61 -9.46
C VAL A 40 7.36 -6.84 -9.30
N SER A 41 7.54 -7.83 -10.17
CA SER A 41 6.80 -9.09 -10.17
C SER A 41 7.60 -10.17 -9.46
N PHE A 42 6.90 -11.05 -8.75
CA PHE A 42 7.50 -12.08 -7.90
C PHE A 42 6.82 -13.44 -8.07
N GLU A 43 7.61 -14.50 -7.95
CA GLU A 43 7.16 -15.77 -7.37
C GLU A 43 7.05 -15.60 -5.84
N ALA A 44 5.93 -16.05 -5.25
CA ALA A 44 5.56 -15.68 -3.89
C ALA A 44 6.03 -16.67 -2.80
N GLY A 45 6.72 -17.75 -3.19
CA GLY A 45 7.37 -18.67 -2.25
C GLY A 45 6.40 -19.43 -1.32
N GLY A 46 5.18 -19.70 -1.79
CA GLY A 46 4.08 -20.35 -1.07
C GLY A 46 3.15 -19.38 -0.33
N LEU A 47 3.42 -18.08 -0.35
CA LEU A 47 2.68 -17.08 0.42
C LEU A 47 1.17 -17.09 0.12
N LEU A 48 0.79 -17.29 -1.14
CA LEU A 48 -0.60 -17.21 -1.57
C LEU A 48 -1.37 -18.51 -1.37
N ALA A 49 -0.67 -19.65 -1.24
CA ALA A 49 -1.29 -20.94 -0.96
C ALA A 49 -1.78 -21.05 0.49
N ASP A 50 -1.06 -20.44 1.43
CA ASP A 50 -1.30 -20.59 2.87
C ASP A 50 -2.34 -19.60 3.43
N ARG A 51 -2.74 -18.59 2.65
CA ARG A 51 -3.45 -17.42 3.20
C ARG A 51 -4.63 -16.99 2.35
N ALA A 52 -5.77 -16.86 3.01
CA ALA A 52 -6.94 -16.22 2.41
C ALA A 52 -6.64 -14.76 2.06
N LEU A 53 -6.93 -14.39 0.81
CA LEU A 53 -6.74 -13.03 0.33
C LEU A 53 -7.84 -12.11 0.82
N HIS A 54 -7.48 -10.85 1.08
CA HIS A 54 -8.43 -9.79 1.35
C HIS A 54 -8.03 -8.48 0.66
N PRO A 55 -8.97 -7.54 0.44
CA PRO A 55 -8.64 -6.24 -0.15
C PRO A 55 -7.66 -5.49 0.74
N THR A 56 -6.79 -4.68 0.14
CA THR A 56 -5.75 -3.87 0.82
C THR A 56 -4.68 -4.69 1.54
N GLN A 57 -4.59 -6.00 1.25
CA GLN A 57 -3.63 -6.88 1.93
C GLN A 57 -2.19 -6.49 1.63
N TRP A 58 -1.36 -6.53 2.66
CA TRP A 58 0.03 -6.12 2.58
C TRP A 58 0.95 -7.06 3.34
N VAL A 59 2.22 -7.03 2.93
CA VAL A 59 3.32 -7.78 3.51
C VAL A 59 4.38 -6.83 4.01
N ARG A 60 5.25 -7.34 4.87
CA ARG A 60 6.44 -6.64 5.32
C ARG A 60 7.64 -7.21 4.58
N LEU A 61 8.27 -6.40 3.74
CA LEU A 61 9.51 -6.72 3.05
C LEU A 61 10.71 -6.26 3.87
N TRP A 62 11.76 -7.07 3.89
CA TRP A 62 12.98 -6.83 4.67
C TRP A 62 14.15 -6.47 3.77
N PHE A 63 14.46 -5.17 3.70
CA PHE A 63 15.54 -4.63 2.87
C PHE A 63 16.86 -4.61 3.65
N SER A 64 17.96 -4.97 3.00
CA SER A 64 19.30 -4.90 3.59
C SER A 64 20.03 -3.64 3.12
N ASP A 65 20.58 -2.88 4.06
CA ASP A 65 21.47 -1.75 3.79
C ASP A 65 22.65 -1.76 4.76
N GLY A 66 23.88 -1.86 4.24
CA GLY A 66 25.10 -1.89 5.05
C GLY A 66 25.10 -2.97 6.16
N GLY A 67 24.41 -4.09 5.95
CA GLY A 67 24.27 -5.17 6.93
C GLY A 67 23.18 -4.96 7.99
N LYS A 68 22.38 -3.89 7.90
CA LYS A 68 21.19 -3.65 8.72
C LYS A 68 19.92 -3.99 7.93
N LEU A 69 18.95 -4.60 8.61
CA LEU A 69 17.64 -4.90 8.03
C LEU A 69 16.64 -3.79 8.32
N HIS A 70 15.93 -3.37 7.28
CA HIS A 70 14.92 -2.32 7.30
C HIS A 70 13.60 -2.91 6.78
N GLN A 71 12.58 -2.87 7.62
CA GLN A 71 11.26 -3.37 7.27
C GLN A 71 10.39 -2.28 6.62
N ARG A 72 9.69 -2.58 5.52
CA ARG A 72 8.66 -1.70 4.93
C ARG A 72 7.41 -2.49 4.56
N GLY A 73 6.25 -1.87 4.71
CA GLY A 73 4.97 -2.47 4.33
C GLY A 73 4.67 -2.21 2.86
N TYR A 74 4.25 -3.24 2.12
CA TYR A 74 3.87 -3.15 0.72
C TYR A 74 2.60 -3.96 0.45
N THR A 75 1.65 -3.36 -0.27
CA THR A 75 0.41 -4.03 -0.67
C THR A 75 0.68 -5.06 -1.76
N LEU A 76 -0.02 -6.19 -1.70
CA LEU A 76 -0.03 -7.18 -2.76
C LEU A 76 -0.80 -6.66 -3.97
N VAL A 77 -0.21 -6.76 -5.15
CA VAL A 77 -0.82 -6.38 -6.43
C VAL A 77 -0.97 -7.63 -7.29
N ASN A 78 -2.12 -7.76 -7.96
CA ASN A 78 -2.46 -8.91 -8.81
C ASN A 78 -2.09 -10.30 -8.22
N PRO A 79 -2.40 -10.59 -6.95
CA PRO A 79 -2.06 -11.90 -6.39
C PRO A 79 -2.77 -13.02 -7.16
N ASP A 80 -2.02 -14.01 -7.62
CA ASP A 80 -2.50 -15.20 -8.32
C ASP A 80 -2.18 -16.45 -7.49
N PRO A 81 -3.13 -16.95 -6.67
CA PRO A 81 -2.91 -18.14 -5.85
C PRO A 81 -2.71 -19.44 -6.66
N VAL A 82 -3.11 -19.48 -7.93
CA VAL A 82 -2.96 -20.69 -8.76
C VAL A 82 -1.51 -20.85 -9.18
N ASN A 83 -0.88 -19.73 -9.59
CA ASN A 83 0.52 -19.72 -10.03
C ASN A 83 1.50 -19.30 -8.92
N ASP A 84 0.98 -18.93 -7.75
CA ASP A 84 1.72 -18.36 -6.62
C ASP A 84 2.60 -17.18 -7.04
N THR A 85 2.03 -16.27 -7.81
CA THR A 85 2.71 -15.04 -8.27
C THR A 85 2.03 -13.80 -7.72
N VAL A 86 2.83 -12.76 -7.48
CA VAL A 86 2.34 -11.49 -6.96
C VAL A 86 3.21 -10.34 -7.45
N ASP A 87 2.61 -9.18 -7.63
CA ASP A 87 3.32 -7.94 -7.90
C ASP A 87 3.41 -7.11 -6.61
N ILE A 88 4.46 -6.30 -6.53
CA ILE A 88 4.59 -5.21 -5.56
C ILE A 88 4.91 -3.93 -6.32
N GLU A 89 4.22 -2.85 -5.97
CA GLU A 89 4.42 -1.53 -6.57
C GLU A 89 5.12 -0.57 -5.59
N PHE A 90 6.04 0.21 -6.13
CA PHE A 90 6.91 1.13 -5.41
C PHE A 90 6.70 2.54 -5.98
N ALA A 91 6.10 3.42 -5.18
CA ALA A 91 6.25 4.86 -5.37
C ALA A 91 7.71 5.24 -5.06
N LEU A 92 8.44 5.71 -6.06
CA LEU A 92 9.88 5.95 -5.94
C LEU A 92 10.14 7.25 -5.19
N HIS A 93 11.08 7.18 -4.25
CA HIS A 93 11.55 8.30 -3.45
C HIS A 93 12.95 7.94 -2.90
N ASP A 94 13.63 8.87 -2.23
CA ASP A 94 14.90 8.56 -1.58
C ASP A 94 14.70 7.54 -0.45
N GLY A 95 15.30 6.35 -0.57
CA GLY A 95 15.24 5.34 0.49
C GLY A 95 15.64 3.94 0.07
N VAL A 96 15.95 3.11 1.06
CA VAL A 96 16.44 1.73 0.86
C VAL A 96 15.53 0.87 -0.02
N ALA A 97 14.20 1.04 0.09
CA ALA A 97 13.27 0.21 -0.65
C ALA A 97 13.16 0.61 -2.13
N SER A 98 13.10 1.91 -2.42
CA SER A 98 13.14 2.42 -3.80
C SER A 98 14.49 2.11 -4.46
N ASN A 99 15.60 2.34 -3.76
CA ASN A 99 16.95 1.98 -4.24
C ASN A 99 17.08 0.50 -4.58
N TRP A 100 16.46 -0.37 -3.78
CA TRP A 100 16.43 -1.82 -4.05
C TRP A 100 15.57 -2.12 -5.28
N ALA A 101 14.37 -1.57 -5.37
CA ALA A 101 13.44 -1.82 -6.47
C ALA A 101 14.01 -1.36 -7.83
N GLU A 102 14.67 -0.21 -7.87
CA GLU A 102 15.38 0.32 -9.04
C GLU A 102 16.54 -0.56 -9.51
N ARG A 103 17.07 -1.42 -8.64
CA ARG A 103 18.20 -2.32 -8.93
C ARG A 103 17.78 -3.76 -9.09
N ALA A 104 16.56 -4.12 -8.69
CA ALA A 104 16.03 -5.47 -8.70
C ALA A 104 16.07 -6.08 -10.12
N GLN A 105 16.56 -7.30 -10.20
CA GLN A 105 16.66 -8.12 -11.41
C GLN A 105 16.01 -9.49 -11.18
N PRO A 106 15.51 -10.15 -12.24
CA PRO A 106 15.03 -11.52 -12.13
C PRO A 106 16.04 -12.44 -11.43
N GLY A 107 15.57 -13.19 -10.44
CA GLY A 107 16.39 -14.05 -9.57
C GLY A 107 16.84 -13.41 -8.26
N ASP A 108 16.73 -12.08 -8.09
CA ASP A 108 16.93 -11.45 -6.78
C ASP A 108 15.84 -11.90 -5.80
N THR A 109 16.20 -12.07 -4.53
CA THR A 109 15.25 -12.49 -3.49
C THR A 109 15.07 -11.42 -2.41
N ILE A 110 13.91 -11.44 -1.77
CA ILE A 110 13.61 -10.61 -0.60
C ILE A 110 12.77 -11.37 0.42
N GLU A 111 13.15 -11.29 1.70
CA GLU A 111 12.39 -11.90 2.78
C GLU A 111 11.08 -11.13 3.01
N ALA A 112 9.98 -11.85 3.16
CA ALA A 112 8.65 -11.32 3.43
C ALA A 112 8.02 -11.91 4.70
N THR A 113 7.23 -11.10 5.39
CA THR A 113 6.45 -11.51 6.57
C THR A 113 5.02 -11.00 6.47
N VAL A 114 4.04 -11.88 6.71
CA VAL A 114 2.63 -11.51 6.71
C VAL A 114 2.16 -11.33 8.15
N LEU A 115 2.24 -10.09 8.65
CA LEU A 115 1.85 -9.74 10.02
C LEU A 115 1.14 -8.39 10.09
N GLY A 116 -0.09 -8.41 10.62
CA GLY A 116 -0.87 -7.20 10.91
C GLY A 116 -1.75 -6.71 9.75
N SER A 117 -1.70 -7.38 8.60
CA SER A 117 -2.66 -7.13 7.52
C SER A 117 -4.00 -7.79 7.84
N ASN A 118 -5.03 -6.97 7.98
CA ASN A 118 -6.42 -7.42 8.11
C ASN A 118 -7.34 -6.30 7.65
N PHE A 119 -8.28 -6.63 6.78
CA PHE A 119 -9.35 -5.76 6.36
C PHE A 119 -10.54 -6.62 5.89
N ALA A 120 -11.74 -6.21 6.30
CA ALA A 120 -12.99 -6.76 5.82
C ALA A 120 -13.83 -5.60 5.28
N LEU A 121 -14.57 -5.87 4.21
CA LEU A 121 -15.58 -4.92 3.75
C LEU A 121 -16.66 -4.73 4.82
N PRO A 122 -17.19 -3.50 4.96
CA PRO A 122 -18.30 -3.24 5.87
C PRO A 122 -19.53 -4.11 5.55
N ASP A 123 -20.13 -4.66 6.59
CA ASP A 123 -21.40 -5.38 6.57
C ASP A 123 -22.33 -4.79 7.67
N PRO A 124 -23.51 -4.25 7.32
CA PRO A 124 -24.09 -4.17 5.97
C PRO A 124 -23.30 -3.28 5.01
N ARG A 125 -23.50 -3.51 3.71
CA ARG A 125 -22.90 -2.70 2.63
C ARG A 125 -23.30 -1.22 2.80
N PRO A 126 -22.34 -0.27 2.75
CA PRO A 126 -22.61 1.16 2.88
C PRO A 126 -23.28 1.73 1.61
N ALA A 127 -23.84 2.92 1.73
CA ALA A 127 -24.40 3.67 0.59
C ALA A 127 -23.33 4.07 -0.44
N GLY A 128 -22.07 4.18 0.00
CA GLY A 128 -20.92 4.47 -0.85
C GLY A 128 -19.62 4.60 -0.06
N TYR A 129 -18.56 4.98 -0.75
CA TYR A 129 -17.21 5.09 -0.21
C TYR A 129 -16.62 6.48 -0.45
N VAL A 130 -15.88 6.99 0.54
CA VAL A 130 -14.98 8.15 0.38
C VAL A 130 -13.56 7.65 0.59
N ILE A 131 -12.78 7.63 -0.49
CA ILE A 131 -11.44 7.03 -0.53
C ILE A 131 -10.42 8.14 -0.74
N VAL A 132 -9.42 8.22 0.12
CA VAL A 132 -8.38 9.25 0.05
C VAL A 132 -7.00 8.61 0.16
N GLY A 133 -6.11 8.94 -0.77
CA GLY A 133 -4.78 8.37 -0.82
C GLY A 133 -3.78 9.16 -1.64
N ASP A 134 -2.66 8.51 -1.92
CA ASP A 134 -1.55 9.01 -2.75
C ASP A 134 -0.96 7.82 -3.55
N ALA A 135 0.12 8.03 -4.28
CA ALA A 135 0.77 6.97 -5.04
C ALA A 135 1.14 5.76 -4.18
N ALA A 136 1.59 5.95 -2.93
CA ALA A 136 2.01 4.85 -2.06
C ALA A 136 0.84 3.95 -1.62
N SER A 137 -0.39 4.47 -1.60
CA SER A 137 -1.59 3.69 -1.25
C SER A 137 -2.42 3.26 -2.44
N LEU A 138 -2.07 3.66 -3.66
CA LEU A 138 -2.75 3.27 -4.90
C LEU A 138 -2.97 1.74 -5.04
N PRO A 139 -2.00 0.87 -4.73
CA PRO A 139 -2.20 -0.58 -4.77
C PRO A 139 -3.38 -1.05 -3.91
N ALA A 140 -3.45 -0.53 -2.68
CA ALA A 140 -4.52 -0.86 -1.75
C ALA A 140 -5.85 -0.30 -2.24
N ILE A 141 -5.87 0.93 -2.75
CA ILE A 141 -7.06 1.54 -3.35
C ILE A 141 -7.56 0.69 -4.52
N ASN A 142 -6.70 0.30 -5.45
CA ASN A 142 -7.10 -0.54 -6.59
C ASN A 142 -7.71 -1.87 -6.14
N SER A 143 -7.09 -2.56 -5.18
CA SER A 143 -7.66 -3.81 -4.64
C SER A 143 -8.99 -3.60 -3.89
N LEU A 144 -9.18 -2.44 -3.25
CA LEU A 144 -10.46 -2.07 -2.63
C LEU A 144 -11.52 -1.80 -3.70
N LEU A 145 -11.18 -1.07 -4.76
CA LEU A 145 -12.08 -0.80 -5.88
C LEU A 145 -12.54 -2.08 -6.57
N ASP A 146 -11.61 -3.02 -6.80
CA ASP A 146 -11.92 -4.33 -7.35
C ASP A 146 -12.91 -5.10 -6.45
N ALA A 147 -12.77 -4.98 -5.12
CA ALA A 147 -13.62 -5.68 -4.15
C ALA A 147 -15.01 -5.05 -3.94
N ILE A 148 -15.15 -3.72 -4.06
CA ILE A 148 -16.44 -3.03 -3.93
C ILE A 148 -17.24 -3.03 -5.24
N GLY A 149 -16.60 -3.33 -6.37
CA GLY A 149 -17.20 -3.31 -7.70
C GLY A 149 -17.79 -1.93 -8.04
N ASP A 150 -19.06 -1.92 -8.46
CA ASP A 150 -19.76 -0.71 -8.89
C ASP A 150 -20.34 0.14 -7.75
N ALA A 151 -20.04 -0.19 -6.48
CA ALA A 151 -20.51 0.61 -5.35
C ALA A 151 -20.08 2.10 -5.52
N PRO A 152 -20.93 3.10 -5.21
CA PRO A 152 -20.56 4.50 -5.37
C PRO A 152 -19.29 4.84 -4.61
N ALA A 153 -18.34 5.51 -5.26
CA ALA A 153 -17.07 5.89 -4.66
C ALA A 153 -16.70 7.32 -5.07
N ARG A 154 -16.25 8.14 -4.12
CA ARG A 154 -15.55 9.40 -4.39
C ARG A 154 -14.09 9.22 -4.01
N ILE A 155 -13.19 9.42 -4.96
CA ILE A 155 -11.77 9.11 -4.77
C ILE A 155 -10.97 10.41 -4.88
N PHE A 156 -10.14 10.68 -3.88
CA PHE A 156 -9.18 11.77 -3.89
C PHE A 156 -7.77 11.19 -3.85
N LEU A 157 -6.96 11.51 -4.85
CA LEU A 157 -5.57 11.10 -4.91
C LEU A 157 -4.66 12.33 -4.94
N GLU A 158 -3.68 12.35 -4.06
CA GLU A 158 -2.62 13.33 -4.10
C GLU A 158 -1.56 12.93 -5.13
N ALA A 159 -1.17 13.88 -5.99
CA ALA A 159 -0.07 13.76 -6.94
C ALA A 159 1.16 14.52 -6.42
N ALA A 160 2.24 13.81 -6.15
CA ALA A 160 3.53 14.40 -5.80
C ALA A 160 4.36 14.74 -7.06
N HIS A 161 4.09 14.05 -8.17
CA HIS A 161 4.76 14.23 -9.45
C HIS A 161 3.72 14.36 -10.58
N ASP A 162 4.09 15.06 -11.66
CA ASP A 162 3.20 15.28 -12.81
C ASP A 162 2.73 13.97 -13.47
N ASP A 163 3.58 12.94 -13.45
CA ASP A 163 3.28 11.61 -14.00
C ASP A 163 2.33 10.77 -13.12
N ASP A 164 2.10 11.14 -11.85
CA ASP A 164 1.18 10.39 -10.96
C ASP A 164 -0.24 10.33 -11.55
N ARG A 165 -0.67 11.38 -12.28
CA ARG A 165 -1.98 11.44 -12.93
C ARG A 165 -2.15 10.40 -14.04
N GLN A 166 -1.06 9.76 -14.47
CA GLN A 166 -1.04 8.68 -15.47
C GLN A 166 -1.15 7.29 -14.84
N LEU A 167 -1.04 7.20 -13.51
CA LEU A 167 -1.10 5.92 -12.79
C LEU A 167 -2.42 5.17 -13.07
N PRO A 168 -2.38 3.83 -13.17
CA PRO A 168 -3.51 3.02 -13.60
C PRO A 168 -4.54 2.79 -12.48
N VAL A 169 -5.32 3.82 -12.17
CA VAL A 169 -6.44 3.70 -11.21
C VAL A 169 -7.60 2.93 -11.85
N ARG A 170 -8.09 1.86 -11.21
CA ARG A 170 -9.17 0.98 -11.74
C ARG A 170 -10.44 1.74 -12.16
N ARG A 171 -10.79 2.80 -11.42
CA ARG A 171 -11.97 3.63 -11.65
C ARG A 171 -11.62 5.11 -11.85
N ARG A 172 -10.81 5.39 -12.89
CA ARG A 172 -10.25 6.72 -13.17
C ARG A 172 -11.30 7.85 -13.25
N ALA A 173 -12.52 7.56 -13.70
CA ALA A 173 -13.58 8.56 -13.83
C ALA A 173 -14.07 9.13 -12.49
N ASP A 174 -13.85 8.42 -11.38
CA ASP A 174 -14.29 8.81 -10.04
C ASP A 174 -13.20 9.57 -9.26
N VAL A 175 -12.05 9.81 -9.88
CA VAL A 175 -10.85 10.35 -9.23
C VAL A 175 -10.75 11.85 -9.39
N THR A 176 -10.66 12.54 -8.25
CA THR A 176 -10.17 13.91 -8.15
C THR A 176 -8.69 13.88 -7.79
N TRP A 177 -7.84 14.27 -8.73
CA TRP A 177 -6.41 14.43 -8.50
C TRP A 177 -6.10 15.81 -7.92
N VAL A 178 -5.32 15.85 -6.84
CA VAL A 178 -4.91 17.08 -6.16
C VAL A 178 -3.39 17.13 -6.12
N ASP A 179 -2.80 18.23 -6.59
CA ASP A 179 -1.34 18.37 -6.52
C ASP A 179 -0.90 18.56 -5.07
N ARG A 180 0.19 17.88 -4.69
CA ARG A 180 0.77 17.99 -3.36
C ARG A 180 1.30 19.40 -3.17
N ALA A 181 0.74 20.11 -2.21
CA ALA A 181 1.21 21.43 -1.77
C ALA A 181 1.08 21.55 -0.25
N ASP A 182 1.91 22.42 0.33
CA ASP A 182 1.90 22.72 1.78
C ASP A 182 1.96 21.46 2.66
N ALA A 183 2.78 20.49 2.25
CA ALA A 183 2.96 19.19 2.89
C ALA A 183 1.66 18.36 3.03
N GLY A 184 0.68 18.57 2.14
CA GLY A 184 -0.57 17.79 2.06
C GLY A 184 -1.83 18.58 2.44
N ASP A 185 -1.71 19.85 2.80
CA ASP A 185 -2.86 20.68 3.18
C ASP A 185 -3.81 20.95 2.00
N ALA A 186 -3.28 20.96 0.77
CA ALA A 186 -4.11 21.08 -0.44
C ALA A 186 -5.09 19.89 -0.59
N LEU A 187 -4.63 18.65 -0.33
CA LEU A 187 -5.50 17.48 -0.32
C LEU A 187 -6.58 17.60 0.76
N VAL A 188 -6.19 18.00 1.97
CA VAL A 188 -7.15 18.19 3.08
C VAL A 188 -8.21 19.23 2.71
N ALA A 189 -7.81 20.36 2.12
CA ALA A 189 -8.72 21.42 1.69
C ALA A 189 -9.68 20.94 0.58
N ALA A 190 -9.16 20.22 -0.41
CA ALA A 190 -9.98 19.67 -1.51
C ALA A 190 -11.02 18.66 -1.00
N VAL A 191 -10.64 17.76 -0.09
CA VAL A 191 -11.59 16.82 0.54
C VAL A 191 -12.61 17.61 1.38
N GLY A 192 -12.17 18.60 2.16
CA GLY A 192 -13.07 19.46 2.94
C GLY A 192 -14.12 20.19 2.11
N ALA A 193 -13.70 20.78 0.98
CA ALA A 193 -14.59 21.50 0.09
C ALA A 193 -15.64 20.60 -0.57
N ALA A 194 -15.39 19.28 -0.65
CA ALA A 194 -16.30 18.30 -1.23
C ALA A 194 -17.20 17.59 -0.20
N ALA A 195 -17.21 18.06 1.05
CA ALA A 195 -17.98 17.48 2.14
C ALA A 195 -19.49 17.48 1.85
N PHE A 196 -20.15 16.40 2.28
CA PHE A 196 -21.59 16.19 2.23
C PHE A 196 -22.00 15.25 3.35
N ASP A 197 -23.30 15.12 3.64
CA ASP A 197 -23.74 14.14 4.64
C ASP A 197 -23.51 12.71 4.15
N ALA A 198 -22.50 12.07 4.71
CA ALA A 198 -22.06 10.73 4.36
C ALA A 198 -22.19 9.78 5.56
N SER A 199 -23.18 10.00 6.44
CA SER A 199 -23.40 9.16 7.63
C SER A 199 -23.60 7.67 7.34
N GLU A 200 -24.01 7.33 6.12
CA GLU A 200 -24.20 5.94 5.64
C GLU A 200 -23.06 5.43 4.75
N HIS A 201 -21.95 6.19 4.63
CA HIS A 201 -20.79 5.83 3.82
C HIS A 201 -19.68 5.18 4.65
N PHE A 202 -18.72 4.59 3.94
CA PHE A 202 -17.47 4.10 4.51
C PHE A 202 -16.29 4.97 4.07
N GLY A 203 -15.49 5.44 5.03
CA GLY A 203 -14.26 6.18 4.74
C GLY A 203 -13.04 5.26 4.70
N TRP A 204 -12.19 5.41 3.69
CA TRP A 204 -10.89 4.73 3.62
C TRP A 204 -9.80 5.76 3.33
N VAL A 205 -8.81 5.87 4.22
CA VAL A 205 -7.77 6.92 4.14
C VAL A 205 -6.40 6.32 4.39
N ALA A 206 -5.48 6.52 3.44
CA ALA A 206 -4.08 6.15 3.61
C ALA A 206 -3.15 7.09 2.81
N CYS A 207 -2.45 7.97 3.53
CA CYS A 207 -1.42 8.88 3.00
C CYS A 207 -0.22 8.86 3.98
N ASP A 208 0.52 9.97 4.09
CA ASP A 208 1.39 10.20 5.25
C ASP A 208 0.59 10.31 6.57
N ASN A 209 1.29 10.13 7.69
CA ASN A 209 0.70 10.17 9.04
C ASN A 209 -0.06 11.47 9.37
N ARG A 210 0.40 12.62 8.91
CA ARG A 210 -0.19 13.93 9.23
C ARG A 210 -1.47 14.10 8.42
N THR A 211 -1.39 13.93 7.11
CA THR A 211 -2.51 14.07 6.17
C THR A 211 -3.61 13.06 6.48
N THR A 212 -3.24 11.79 6.75
CA THR A 212 -4.20 10.74 7.14
C THR A 212 -5.02 11.14 8.37
N ARG A 213 -4.39 11.69 9.41
CA ARG A 213 -5.09 12.11 10.63
C ARG A 213 -6.01 13.30 10.37
N ALA A 214 -5.57 14.27 9.57
CA ALA A 214 -6.36 15.44 9.22
C ALA A 214 -7.61 15.05 8.42
N VAL A 215 -7.46 14.25 7.37
CA VAL A 215 -8.58 13.75 6.57
C VAL A 215 -9.50 12.85 7.40
N ALA A 216 -8.97 11.95 8.23
CA ALA A 216 -9.79 11.10 9.09
C ALA A 216 -10.60 11.90 10.15
N ARG A 217 -10.12 13.08 10.56
CA ARG A 217 -10.91 14.01 11.38
C ARG A 217 -12.04 14.61 10.55
N LEU A 218 -11.70 15.12 9.38
CA LEU A 218 -12.63 15.75 8.45
C LEU A 218 -13.77 14.80 8.04
N LEU A 219 -13.46 13.55 7.73
CA LEU A 219 -14.46 12.54 7.39
C LEU A 219 -15.44 12.24 8.55
N ARG A 220 -14.99 12.36 9.80
CA ARG A 220 -15.86 12.15 10.97
C ARG A 220 -16.72 13.36 11.28
N GLU A 221 -16.15 14.55 11.17
CA GLU A 221 -16.77 15.80 11.63
C GLU A 221 -17.65 16.41 10.53
N ASP A 222 -17.11 16.57 9.33
CA ASP A 222 -17.76 17.31 8.25
C ASP A 222 -18.60 16.38 7.36
N TYR A 223 -18.10 15.17 7.09
CA TYR A 223 -18.84 14.13 6.35
C TYR A 223 -19.74 13.27 7.25
N ARG A 224 -19.64 13.38 8.58
CA ARG A 224 -20.41 12.61 9.56
C ARG A 224 -20.24 11.08 9.46
N ILE A 225 -19.15 10.59 8.86
CA ILE A 225 -18.88 9.15 8.77
C ILE A 225 -18.67 8.60 10.19
N PRO A 226 -19.43 7.58 10.62
CA PRO A 226 -19.26 6.98 11.94
C PRO A 226 -17.84 6.42 12.11
N ARG A 227 -17.27 6.54 13.32
CA ARG A 227 -15.92 6.04 13.62
C ARG A 227 -15.72 4.55 13.28
N LYS A 228 -16.78 3.73 13.39
CA LYS A 228 -16.75 2.30 13.03
C LYS A 228 -16.75 2.05 11.51
N SER A 229 -17.14 3.05 10.73
CA SER A 229 -17.21 3.03 9.26
C SER A 229 -16.03 3.78 8.64
N LEU A 230 -14.92 3.89 9.36
CA LEU A 230 -13.72 4.60 8.90
C LEU A 230 -12.48 3.75 9.13
N LYS A 231 -11.76 3.43 8.06
CA LYS A 231 -10.41 2.87 8.09
C LYS A 231 -9.42 3.99 7.74
N ALA A 232 -8.54 4.33 8.69
CA ALA A 232 -7.47 5.30 8.48
C ALA A 232 -6.13 4.71 8.93
N GLN A 233 -5.13 4.74 8.06
CA GLN A 233 -3.81 4.18 8.33
C GLN A 233 -2.75 5.03 7.62
N GLY A 234 -1.84 5.66 8.38
CA GLY A 234 -0.69 6.31 7.76
C GLY A 234 0.25 5.26 7.19
N TYR A 235 0.57 5.38 5.91
CA TYR A 235 1.44 4.44 5.18
C TYR A 235 2.91 4.85 5.29
N TRP A 236 3.17 6.14 5.39
CA TRP A 236 4.53 6.69 5.47
C TRP A 236 4.59 7.92 6.38
N VAL A 237 5.81 8.42 6.58
CA VAL A 237 6.11 9.62 7.37
C VAL A 237 6.90 10.55 6.47
N ALA A 238 6.41 11.79 6.34
CA ALA A 238 7.07 12.87 5.62
C ALA A 238 8.22 13.48 6.43
#